data_AF-A0A2T0N6H6-F1
#
_entry.id   AF-A0A2T0N6H6-F1
#
_cell.length_a   1.000
_cell.length_b   1.000
_cell.length_c   1.000
_cell.angle_alpha   90.00
_cell.angle_beta   90.00
_cell.angle_gamma   90.00
#
_symmetry.space_group_name_H-M   'P 1'
#
loop_
_entity.id
_entity.type
_entity.pdbx_description
1 polymer ?
#
loop_
_entity_poly.entity_id
_entity_poly.type
_entity_poly.pdbx_seq_one_letter_code
_entity_poly.pdbx_strand_id
1 'polypeptide(L)'
;MEAGAHRVNTNEAPDNVRLIGGEMLLWSDMSGLGGVVDWRGAALELLGRVLPDDGRVLLVGPHPQALVDDVVARASSAAVLLRSYPDARALAERHPGLTVHCGRLELLADEEPYELVVALDGLLRTHSAEAPAAAWDEALGALADLVAPGGRLVLGVHNDLGVDRFVEARPTGRECADDQWAPHGFDPSYPGGPGALDVGLESAGLSVQRCYAAFPDRRAPRSLLSREALGFDLPEALTFALSAGDGDRMLVADPLRVTRLVFRHRLGEELAPLWVAVATRPPRATGASRTVELPLGLIEDGQALYELTPSGTRRLPGGEERPVPAGRVVEELLVEACAREDVRTIRELLSELAAWLEEGGEVSAAADSLVHDGERFAAVNPPAAPATPPEPRVVLCRILWRFAVRLLAAGHHHPWPWPLEADQLTLTLCGMAGHTCDPGDLDLARKLDAELGRPAELAADAPAYRDLLSARDRLADQLTAALARIARLETKLSYRERELVRAKAKLRRTQRKATAYRRTLGYRLSRRLARPRKVARRVMRLLSG
;
A
#
# COMPACT_ATOMS: atom_id res chain seq x y z
N MET A 1 -57.86 -13.87 12.09
CA MET A 1 -56.73 -14.03 11.16
C MET A 1 -56.76 -12.86 10.20
N GLU A 2 -56.17 -11.74 10.58
CA GLU A 2 -55.75 -10.72 9.63
C GLU A 2 -54.33 -10.35 10.03
N ALA A 3 -53.39 -10.77 9.18
CA ALA A 3 -51.98 -10.53 9.35
C ALA A 3 -51.72 -9.05 9.11
N GLY A 4 -51.47 -8.31 10.20
CA GLY A 4 -50.91 -6.97 10.14
C GLY A 4 -49.52 -7.05 9.54
N ALA A 5 -49.40 -6.63 8.28
CA ALA A 5 -48.11 -6.41 7.64
C ALA A 5 -47.40 -5.26 8.36
N HIS A 6 -46.50 -5.61 9.29
CA HIS A 6 -45.46 -4.71 9.75
C HIS A 6 -44.59 -4.37 8.52
N ARG A 7 -44.88 -3.23 7.88
CA ARG A 7 -43.88 -2.53 7.08
C ARG A 7 -42.81 -2.08 8.07
N VAL A 8 -41.70 -2.82 8.11
CA VAL A 8 -40.46 -2.31 8.69
C VAL A 8 -40.10 -1.07 7.89
N ASN A 9 -40.11 0.07 8.55
CA ASN A 9 -39.73 1.36 7.99
C ASN A 9 -38.20 1.31 7.80
N THR A 10 -37.73 0.84 6.64
CA THR A 10 -36.29 0.64 6.36
C THR A 10 -35.48 1.95 6.20
N ASN A 11 -36.12 3.10 6.43
CA ASN A 11 -35.60 4.43 6.15
C ASN A 11 -35.36 5.32 7.38
N GLU A 12 -35.69 4.88 8.59
CA GLU A 12 -35.32 5.61 9.81
C GLU A 12 -33.93 5.13 10.25
N ALA A 13 -33.01 6.08 10.46
CA ALA A 13 -31.71 5.79 11.05
C ALA A 13 -31.94 5.16 12.45
N PRO A 14 -31.08 4.23 12.89
CA PRO A 14 -31.15 3.72 14.27
C PRO A 14 -31.19 4.87 15.28
N ASP A 15 -31.94 4.71 16.38
CA ASP A 15 -32.15 5.78 17.38
C ASP A 15 -30.85 6.33 17.98
N ASN A 16 -29.76 5.56 17.93
CA ASN A 16 -28.43 5.92 18.40
C ASN A 16 -27.52 6.54 17.31
N VAL A 17 -28.05 6.80 16.10
CA VAL A 17 -27.36 7.55 15.03
C VAL A 17 -27.87 8.99 14.98
N ARG A 18 -26.97 9.95 15.17
CA ARG A 18 -27.23 11.39 15.06
C ARG A 18 -26.62 11.93 13.76
N LEU A 19 -27.47 12.37 12.85
CA LEU A 19 -27.07 13.10 11.64
C LEU A 19 -26.74 14.54 12.02
N ILE A 20 -25.48 14.94 11.91
CA ILE A 20 -24.98 16.28 12.34
C ILE A 20 -24.62 17.20 11.17
N GLY A 21 -24.75 16.73 9.93
CA GLY A 21 -24.48 17.45 8.68
C GLY A 21 -23.20 17.02 7.97
N GLY A 22 -23.25 16.99 6.63
CA GLY A 22 -22.15 16.52 5.79
C GLY A 22 -21.99 15.00 5.78
N GLU A 23 -23.08 14.25 5.87
CA GLU A 23 -23.08 12.81 5.83
C GLU A 23 -22.92 12.28 4.40
N MET A 24 -22.13 11.24 4.24
CA MET A 24 -21.91 10.59 2.96
C MET A 24 -22.81 9.37 2.85
N LEU A 25 -23.98 9.58 2.23
CA LEU A 25 -25.10 8.62 2.25
C LEU A 25 -24.83 7.29 1.52
N LEU A 26 -23.94 7.30 0.52
CA LEU A 26 -23.67 6.15 -0.35
C LEU A 26 -22.21 5.69 -0.33
N TRP A 27 -21.39 6.29 0.53
CA TRP A 27 -19.97 5.98 0.65
C TRP A 27 -19.72 5.14 1.89
N SER A 28 -18.76 4.23 1.83
CA SER A 28 -18.25 3.50 2.99
C SER A 28 -16.72 3.59 2.99
N ASP A 29 -16.18 4.01 4.12
CA ASP A 29 -14.73 3.98 4.36
C ASP A 29 -14.25 2.54 4.67
N MET A 30 -15.18 1.64 5.03
CA MET A 30 -14.90 0.25 5.40
C MET A 30 -14.88 -0.74 4.21
N SER A 31 -15.54 -0.42 3.08
CA SER A 31 -15.79 -1.39 2.01
C SER A 31 -14.79 -1.40 0.84
N GLY A 32 -13.83 -0.47 0.79
CA GLY A 32 -12.90 -0.28 -0.33
C GLY A 32 -11.57 -1.04 -0.21
N LEU A 33 -10.84 -1.19 -1.33
CA LEU A 33 -9.45 -1.68 -1.37
C LEU A 33 -8.49 -0.79 -0.56
N GLY A 34 -8.87 0.48 -0.33
CA GLY A 34 -8.19 1.41 0.54
C GLY A 34 -8.36 1.18 2.04
N GLY A 35 -9.48 0.57 2.45
CA GLY A 35 -9.83 0.21 3.82
C GLY A 35 -9.63 1.29 4.90
N VAL A 36 -9.91 0.89 6.13
CA VAL A 36 -9.41 1.55 7.34
C VAL A 36 -7.99 1.08 7.60
N VAL A 37 -7.17 1.91 8.25
CA VAL A 37 -5.88 1.43 8.76
C VAL A 37 -6.12 0.23 9.69
N ASP A 38 -5.48 -0.89 9.36
CA ASP A 38 -5.63 -2.18 10.05
C ASP A 38 -4.82 -2.17 11.36
N TRP A 39 -5.30 -1.37 12.32
CA TRP A 39 -4.76 -1.30 13.67
C TRP A 39 -4.99 -2.59 14.44
N ARG A 40 -3.90 -3.18 14.92
CA ARG A 40 -3.85 -4.41 15.74
C ARG A 40 -2.74 -4.30 16.79
N GLY A 41 -2.59 -5.35 17.59
CA GLY A 41 -1.40 -5.58 18.43
C GLY A 41 -0.94 -4.33 19.17
N ALA A 42 0.13 -3.71 18.68
CA ALA A 42 0.75 -2.52 19.24
C ALA A 42 -0.22 -1.35 19.50
N ALA A 43 -1.17 -1.08 18.59
CA ALA A 43 -2.12 0.02 18.80
C ALA A 43 -3.18 -0.31 19.85
N LEU A 44 -3.66 -1.56 19.88
CA LEU A 44 -4.60 -2.01 20.90
C LEU A 44 -3.96 -1.99 22.30
N GLU A 45 -2.70 -2.40 22.41
CA GLU A 45 -1.93 -2.31 23.67
C GLU A 45 -1.71 -0.85 24.10
N LEU A 46 -1.33 0.05 23.18
CA LEU A 46 -1.21 1.47 23.49
C LEU A 46 -2.53 2.05 23.99
N LEU A 47 -3.63 1.78 23.27
CA LEU A 47 -4.98 2.21 23.66
C LEU A 47 -5.37 1.63 25.01
N GLY A 48 -5.04 0.37 25.27
CA GLY A 48 -5.33 -0.28 26.53
C GLY A 48 -4.68 0.40 27.74
N ARG A 49 -3.54 1.07 27.57
CA ARG A 49 -2.86 1.85 28.62
C ARG A 49 -3.44 3.26 28.80
N VAL A 50 -3.98 3.86 27.74
CA VAL A 50 -4.50 5.24 27.80
C VAL A 50 -6.00 5.31 28.08
N LEU A 51 -6.75 4.23 27.86
CA LEU A 51 -8.18 4.13 28.13
C LEU A 51 -8.48 4.43 29.61
N PRO A 52 -9.39 5.38 29.90
CA PRO A 52 -9.81 5.65 31.26
C PRO A 52 -10.70 4.52 31.80
N ASP A 53 -10.56 4.18 33.08
CA ASP A 53 -11.38 3.15 33.75
C ASP A 53 -12.86 3.58 33.88
N ASP A 54 -13.13 4.89 33.97
CA ASP A 54 -14.46 5.48 34.20
C ASP A 54 -14.68 6.80 33.42
N GLY A 55 -14.37 6.81 32.11
CA GLY A 55 -14.38 8.04 31.31
C GLY A 55 -15.23 8.03 30.03
N ARG A 56 -15.53 9.24 29.52
CA ARG A 56 -16.14 9.44 28.19
C ARG A 56 -15.06 9.35 27.10
N VAL A 57 -15.26 8.45 26.14
CA VAL A 57 -14.35 8.22 25.02
C VAL A 57 -15.02 8.61 23.70
N LEU A 58 -14.31 9.36 22.85
CA LEU A 58 -14.72 9.68 21.48
C LEU A 58 -13.76 9.05 20.48
N LEU A 59 -14.29 8.23 19.56
CA LEU A 59 -13.57 7.71 18.40
C LEU A 59 -13.88 8.61 17.19
N VAL A 60 -12.86 9.18 16.53
CA VAL A 60 -13.02 10.10 15.40
C VAL A 60 -12.47 9.49 14.14
N GLY A 61 -13.32 9.32 13.14
CA GLY A 61 -12.99 8.63 11.90
C GLY A 61 -13.16 7.11 12.02
N PRO A 62 -12.94 6.39 10.91
CA PRO A 62 -13.18 4.96 10.87
C PRO A 62 -12.07 4.21 11.62
N HIS A 63 -12.46 3.19 12.39
CA HIS A 63 -11.55 2.38 13.20
C HIS A 63 -11.85 0.89 13.02
N PRO A 64 -10.86 -0.01 13.16
CA PRO A 64 -11.11 -1.44 13.12
C PRO A 64 -12.13 -1.88 14.17
N GLN A 65 -12.98 -2.82 13.79
CA GLN A 65 -14.06 -3.30 14.63
C GLN A 65 -13.59 -3.80 16.01
N ALA A 66 -12.46 -4.50 16.06
CA ALA A 66 -11.90 -5.00 17.31
C ALA A 66 -11.54 -3.87 18.30
N LEU A 67 -11.14 -2.71 17.80
CA LEU A 67 -10.85 -1.53 18.60
C LEU A 67 -12.14 -0.94 19.16
N VAL A 68 -13.17 -0.78 18.32
CA VAL A 68 -14.47 -0.27 18.77
C VAL A 68 -15.10 -1.20 19.81
N ASP A 69 -15.03 -2.52 19.58
CA ASP A 69 -15.51 -3.54 20.51
C ASP A 69 -14.81 -3.41 21.89
N ASP A 70 -13.48 -3.22 21.93
CA ASP A 70 -12.72 -3.06 23.20
C ASP A 70 -13.07 -1.75 23.92
N VAL A 71 -13.22 -0.64 23.19
CA VAL A 71 -13.59 0.66 23.77
C VAL A 71 -15.00 0.61 24.36
N VAL A 72 -15.97 0.04 23.65
CA VAL A 72 -17.35 -0.10 24.15
C VAL A 72 -17.42 -1.03 25.37
N ALA A 73 -16.55 -2.04 25.44
CA ALA A 73 -16.52 -2.96 26.57
C ALA A 73 -15.93 -2.34 27.85
N ARG A 74 -15.07 -1.32 27.73
CA ARG A 74 -14.27 -0.77 28.84
C ARG A 74 -14.66 0.64 29.26
N ALA A 75 -15.09 1.48 28.33
CA ALA A 75 -15.46 2.86 28.62
C ALA A 75 -16.83 2.92 29.30
N SER A 76 -16.99 3.84 30.25
CA SER A 76 -18.28 4.10 30.89
C SER A 76 -19.29 4.71 29.91
N SER A 77 -18.79 5.49 28.94
CA SER A 77 -19.55 6.06 27.83
C SER A 77 -18.66 6.20 26.60
N ALA A 78 -19.13 5.72 25.46
CA ALA A 78 -18.44 5.82 24.19
C ALA A 78 -19.30 6.55 23.15
N ALA A 79 -18.65 7.38 22.34
CA ALA A 79 -19.20 7.98 21.15
C ALA A 79 -18.25 7.76 19.97
N VAL A 80 -18.78 7.80 18.75
CA VAL A 80 -18.00 7.72 17.52
C VAL A 80 -18.48 8.77 16.52
N LEU A 81 -17.55 9.39 15.80
CA LEU A 81 -17.82 10.28 14.69
C LEU A 81 -17.37 9.60 13.39
N LEU A 82 -18.31 9.38 12.47
CA LEU A 82 -18.05 8.86 11.12
C LEU A 82 -18.68 9.79 10.10
N ARG A 83 -18.07 9.93 8.92
CA ARG A 83 -18.71 10.64 7.80
C ARG A 83 -19.64 9.75 6.98
N SER A 84 -19.42 8.43 6.99
CA SER A 84 -20.18 7.45 6.22
C SER A 84 -21.46 7.04 6.95
N TYR A 85 -22.60 7.24 6.29
CA TYR A 85 -23.89 6.80 6.82
C TYR A 85 -24.06 5.26 6.83
N PRO A 86 -23.67 4.52 5.77
CA PRO A 86 -23.65 3.06 5.81
C PRO A 86 -22.82 2.49 6.97
N ASP A 87 -21.63 3.04 7.22
CA ASP A 87 -20.75 2.57 8.30
C ASP A 87 -21.32 2.94 9.67
N ALA A 88 -21.86 4.15 9.83
CA ALA A 88 -22.55 4.61 11.03
C ALA A 88 -23.72 3.69 11.40
N ARG A 89 -24.55 3.32 10.42
CA ARG A 89 -25.67 2.39 10.63
C ARG A 89 -25.20 1.01 11.06
N ALA A 90 -24.23 0.43 10.36
CA ALA A 90 -23.71 -0.89 10.68
C ALA A 90 -23.13 -0.94 12.10
N LEU A 91 -22.43 0.13 12.52
CA LEU A 91 -21.85 0.22 13.84
C LEU A 91 -22.90 0.44 14.94
N ALA A 92 -23.90 1.28 14.68
CA ALA A 92 -25.01 1.53 15.58
C ALA A 92 -25.88 0.28 15.83
N GLU A 93 -26.14 -0.51 14.78
CA GLU A 93 -26.88 -1.78 14.86
C GLU A 93 -26.12 -2.82 15.70
N ARG A 94 -24.78 -2.84 15.64
CA ARG A 94 -23.94 -3.74 16.45
C ARG A 94 -23.81 -3.30 17.90
N HIS A 95 -23.77 -1.98 18.15
CA HIS A 95 -23.57 -1.41 19.49
C HIS A 95 -24.70 -0.45 19.87
N PRO A 96 -25.85 -0.96 20.39
CA PRO A 96 -26.98 -0.11 20.76
C PRO A 96 -26.66 0.94 21.84
N GLY A 97 -25.64 0.71 22.66
CA GLY A 97 -25.18 1.65 23.69
C GLY A 97 -24.17 2.71 23.21
N LEU A 98 -23.68 2.61 21.97
CA LEU A 98 -22.74 3.55 21.39
C LEU A 98 -23.49 4.72 20.76
N THR A 99 -23.09 5.96 21.08
CA THR A 99 -23.61 7.14 20.36
C THR A 99 -22.84 7.32 19.06
N VAL A 100 -23.52 7.30 17.92
CA VAL A 100 -22.90 7.42 16.60
C VAL A 100 -23.27 8.76 15.99
N HIS A 101 -22.30 9.66 15.88
CA HIS A 101 -22.44 10.90 15.13
C HIS A 101 -22.03 10.66 13.68
N CYS A 102 -22.94 10.96 12.75
CA CYS A 102 -22.69 10.85 11.32
C CYS A 102 -22.59 12.26 10.73
N GLY A 103 -21.42 12.63 10.19
CA GLY A 103 -21.20 13.94 9.58
C GLY A 103 -19.75 14.43 9.69
N ARG A 104 -19.57 15.76 9.66
CA ARG A 104 -18.26 16.41 9.72
C ARG A 104 -17.83 16.74 11.15
N LEU A 105 -16.51 16.74 11.39
CA LEU A 105 -15.93 17.06 12.70
C LEU A 105 -16.28 18.48 13.17
N GLU A 106 -16.27 19.47 12.28
CA GLU A 106 -16.51 20.87 12.66
C GLU A 106 -17.96 21.13 13.08
N LEU A 107 -18.87 20.20 12.78
CA LEU A 107 -20.28 20.27 13.17
C LEU A 107 -20.58 19.51 14.46
N LEU A 108 -19.60 18.81 15.04
CA LEU A 108 -19.69 18.23 16.38
C LEU A 108 -19.50 19.34 17.44
N ALA A 109 -20.28 20.41 17.32
CA ALA A 109 -20.34 21.50 18.29
C ALA A 109 -21.33 21.15 19.41
N ASP A 110 -21.15 21.78 20.58
CA ASP A 110 -22.04 21.68 21.75
C ASP A 110 -22.05 20.33 22.51
N GLU A 111 -21.14 19.40 22.22
CA GLU A 111 -20.93 18.23 23.05
C GLU A 111 -20.08 18.55 24.29
N GLU A 112 -20.41 17.91 25.41
CA GLU A 112 -19.53 17.93 26.57
C GLU A 112 -18.16 17.32 26.20
N PRO A 113 -17.03 17.88 26.68
CA PRO A 113 -15.71 17.35 26.37
C PRO A 113 -15.49 15.89 26.82
N TYR A 114 -14.60 15.19 26.12
CA TYR A 114 -14.26 13.79 26.34
C TYR A 114 -12.92 13.63 27.06
N GLU A 115 -12.82 12.63 27.94
CA GLU A 115 -11.58 12.35 28.67
C GLU A 115 -10.52 11.69 27.78
N LEU A 116 -10.96 10.99 26.72
CA LEU A 116 -10.10 10.44 25.69
C LEU A 116 -10.73 10.66 24.31
N VAL A 117 -9.97 11.25 23.41
CA VAL A 117 -10.30 11.36 21.99
C VAL A 117 -9.29 10.54 21.19
N VAL A 118 -9.75 9.67 20.29
CA VAL A 118 -8.91 8.79 19.48
C VAL A 118 -9.21 9.01 18.00
N ALA A 119 -8.21 9.47 17.24
CA ALA A 119 -8.27 9.72 15.81
C ALA A 119 -7.10 9.02 15.11
N LEU A 120 -7.04 7.69 15.16
CA LEU A 120 -5.89 6.92 14.67
C LEU A 120 -5.78 6.88 13.14
N ASP A 121 -6.88 7.01 12.41
CA ASP A 121 -6.89 7.17 10.94
C ASP A 121 -6.62 8.63 10.51
N GLY A 122 -6.35 9.51 11.48
CA GLY A 122 -6.09 10.93 11.29
C GLY A 122 -7.32 11.77 10.97
N LEU A 123 -7.07 13.00 10.51
CA LEU A 123 -8.12 14.00 10.28
C LEU A 123 -8.64 13.99 8.83
N LEU A 124 -7.95 13.29 7.93
CA LEU A 124 -8.29 13.35 6.51
C LEU A 124 -9.61 12.64 6.18
N ARG A 125 -10.14 11.83 7.10
CA ARG A 125 -11.43 11.14 6.94
C ARG A 125 -12.56 11.74 7.77
N THR A 126 -12.42 12.97 8.24
CA THR A 126 -13.46 13.68 8.98
C THR A 126 -14.21 14.73 8.15
N HIS A 127 -13.80 14.95 6.90
CA HIS A 127 -14.46 15.87 5.96
C HIS A 127 -15.46 15.14 5.05
N SER A 128 -16.30 15.92 4.36
CA SER A 128 -17.39 15.43 3.51
C SER A 128 -17.36 16.02 2.10
N ALA A 129 -18.17 15.44 1.21
CA ALA A 129 -18.52 15.94 -0.12
C ALA A 129 -19.08 17.36 -0.16
N GLU A 130 -19.77 17.75 0.91
CA GLU A 130 -20.64 18.93 0.89
C GLU A 130 -19.89 20.24 1.12
N ALA A 131 -18.61 20.17 1.50
CA ALA A 131 -17.77 21.33 1.75
C ALA A 131 -16.30 21.04 1.37
N PRO A 132 -15.50 22.07 1.07
CA PRO A 132 -14.05 21.92 1.00
C PRO A 132 -13.50 21.30 2.29
N ALA A 133 -12.45 20.49 2.18
CA ALA A 133 -11.73 20.02 3.35
C ALA A 133 -11.14 21.23 4.11
N ALA A 134 -11.31 21.24 5.43
CA ALA A 134 -10.67 22.22 6.30
C ALA A 134 -9.15 22.08 6.24
N ALA A 135 -8.43 23.15 6.56
CA ALA A 135 -7.00 23.04 6.78
C ALA A 135 -6.72 22.15 8.00
N TRP A 136 -5.57 21.48 8.02
CA TRP A 136 -5.24 20.47 9.02
C TRP A 136 -5.23 21.06 10.44
N ASP A 137 -4.72 22.28 10.61
CA ASP A 137 -4.72 23.03 11.86
C ASP A 137 -6.12 23.44 12.33
N GLU A 138 -7.02 23.79 11.42
CA GLU A 138 -8.43 24.05 11.73
C GLU A 138 -9.13 22.77 12.23
N ALA A 139 -8.93 21.65 11.54
CA ALA A 139 -9.46 20.35 11.95
C ALA A 139 -8.85 19.88 13.28
N LEU A 140 -7.55 20.13 13.50
CA LEU A 140 -6.88 19.83 14.76
C LEU A 140 -7.45 20.68 15.90
N GLY A 141 -7.70 21.97 15.66
CA GLY A 141 -8.33 22.86 16.65
C GLY A 141 -9.71 22.35 17.08
N ALA A 142 -10.55 21.97 16.11
CA ALA A 142 -11.85 21.37 16.38
C ALA A 142 -11.74 20.08 17.19
N LEU A 143 -10.78 19.21 16.87
CA LEU A 143 -10.53 17.99 17.63
C LEU A 143 -10.04 18.28 19.06
N ALA A 144 -9.12 19.22 19.22
CA ALA A 144 -8.56 19.61 20.51
C ALA A 144 -9.65 20.16 21.43
N ASP A 145 -10.62 20.90 20.89
CA ASP A 145 -11.75 21.46 21.64
C ASP A 145 -12.66 20.41 22.27
N LEU A 146 -12.74 19.22 21.67
CA LEU A 146 -13.46 18.07 22.20
C LEU A 146 -12.72 17.37 23.35
N VAL A 147 -11.44 17.66 23.58
CA VAL A 147 -10.67 17.07 24.69
C VAL A 147 -10.99 17.81 25.98
N ALA A 148 -11.39 17.08 27.02
CA ALA A 148 -11.62 17.66 28.34
C ALA A 148 -10.32 18.21 28.95
N PRO A 149 -10.37 19.23 29.83
CA PRO A 149 -9.20 19.62 30.60
C PRO A 149 -8.65 18.44 31.42
N GLY A 150 -7.37 18.10 31.23
CA GLY A 150 -6.75 16.89 31.80
C GLY A 150 -6.96 15.62 30.96
N GLY A 151 -7.82 15.67 29.94
CA GLY A 151 -8.06 14.59 29.00
C GLY A 151 -6.93 14.38 27.99
N ARG A 152 -7.01 13.30 27.22
CA ARG A 152 -5.99 12.88 26.27
C ARG A 152 -6.51 12.84 24.84
N LEU A 153 -5.61 13.11 23.92
CA LEU A 153 -5.75 12.89 22.49
C LEU A 153 -4.76 11.82 22.04
N VAL A 154 -5.23 10.83 21.29
CA VAL A 154 -4.40 9.91 20.49
C VAL A 154 -4.65 10.21 19.02
N LEU A 155 -3.66 10.74 18.31
CA LEU A 155 -3.78 11.20 16.94
C LEU A 155 -2.81 10.44 16.03
N GLY A 156 -3.33 9.80 14.98
CA GLY A 156 -2.54 9.28 13.87
C GLY A 156 -2.35 10.33 12.78
N VAL A 157 -1.15 10.41 12.21
CA VAL A 157 -0.82 11.35 11.13
C VAL A 157 0.02 10.65 10.08
N HIS A 158 -0.50 10.54 8.86
CA HIS A 158 0.19 9.91 7.75
C HIS A 158 1.40 10.76 7.34
N ASN A 159 2.54 10.11 7.09
CA ASN A 159 3.71 10.83 6.60
C ASN A 159 3.73 10.79 5.07
N ASP A 160 3.75 11.95 4.43
CA ASP A 160 3.85 12.05 2.98
C ASP A 160 5.22 11.62 2.42
N LEU A 161 6.23 11.50 3.29
CA LEU A 161 7.59 11.03 3.01
C LEU A 161 7.91 9.69 3.71
N GLY A 162 6.87 8.94 4.10
CA GLY A 162 7.01 7.63 4.74
C GLY A 162 7.82 6.62 3.91
N VAL A 163 8.58 5.75 4.58
CA VAL A 163 9.44 4.75 3.93
C VAL A 163 8.66 3.81 2.99
N ASP A 164 7.40 3.55 3.33
CA ASP A 164 6.44 2.75 2.56
C ASP A 164 6.22 3.32 1.13
N ARG A 165 6.35 4.64 0.94
CA ARG A 165 6.23 5.28 -0.39
C ARG A 165 7.46 5.09 -1.28
N PHE A 166 8.63 4.84 -0.71
CA PHE A 166 9.84 4.56 -1.49
C PHE A 166 9.94 3.10 -1.93
N VAL A 167 9.16 2.22 -1.31
CA VAL A 167 9.20 0.77 -1.59
C VAL A 167 8.02 0.30 -2.43
N GLU A 168 6.87 0.99 -2.41
CA GLU A 168 5.68 0.59 -3.17
C GLU A 168 5.58 1.28 -4.55
N ALA A 169 5.29 0.50 -5.59
CA ALA A 169 5.09 0.95 -6.96
C ALA A 169 3.69 1.54 -7.20
N ARG A 170 3.22 2.46 -6.34
CA ARG A 170 1.91 3.10 -6.51
C ARG A 170 2.03 4.46 -7.22
N PRO A 171 1.33 4.65 -8.34
CA PRO A 171 1.17 5.98 -8.91
C PRO A 171 0.42 6.88 -7.92
N THR A 172 0.98 8.04 -7.61
CA THR A 172 0.38 9.07 -6.72
C THR A 172 -1.04 9.46 -7.13
N GLY A 173 -1.40 9.37 -8.42
CA GLY A 173 -2.76 9.63 -8.92
C GLY A 173 -3.81 8.56 -8.59
N ARG A 174 -3.44 7.45 -7.94
CA ARG A 174 -4.37 6.46 -7.36
C ARG A 174 -4.43 6.50 -5.83
N GLU A 175 -3.51 7.21 -5.18
CA GLU A 175 -3.70 7.64 -3.79
C GLU A 175 -4.80 8.71 -3.86
N CYS A 176 -5.93 8.47 -3.19
CA CYS A 176 -7.17 9.21 -3.42
C CYS A 176 -7.97 8.90 -4.70
N ALA A 177 -7.87 7.68 -5.24
CA ALA A 177 -8.86 7.17 -6.20
C ALA A 177 -10.28 7.05 -5.57
N ASP A 178 -11.26 6.65 -6.38
CA ASP A 178 -12.69 6.48 -6.01
C ASP A 178 -12.94 5.59 -4.76
N ASP A 179 -11.93 4.95 -4.18
CA ASP A 179 -12.00 4.10 -2.98
C ASP A 179 -11.26 4.68 -1.75
N GLN A 180 -10.58 5.83 -1.88
CA GLN A 180 -9.70 6.42 -0.85
C GLN A 180 -9.90 7.93 -0.73
N TRP A 181 -11.14 8.39 -0.60
CA TRP A 181 -11.43 9.83 -0.61
C TRP A 181 -10.94 10.56 0.65
N ALA A 182 -9.68 10.99 0.65
CA ALA A 182 -8.99 11.66 1.75
C ALA A 182 -8.18 12.90 1.29
N PRO A 183 -8.78 13.85 0.55
CA PRO A 183 -8.05 15.01 0.02
C PRO A 183 -7.54 15.93 1.14
N HIS A 184 -6.22 16.09 1.21
CA HIS A 184 -5.56 17.22 1.88
C HIS A 184 -4.84 18.15 0.91
N GLY A 185 -4.48 17.65 -0.28
CA GLY A 185 -3.82 18.47 -1.30
C GLY A 185 -2.44 18.96 -0.83
N PHE A 186 -2.11 20.22 -1.16
CA PHE A 186 -0.91 20.89 -0.65
C PHE A 186 -1.29 21.86 0.46
N ASP A 187 -1.88 21.33 1.52
CA ASP A 187 -2.16 22.10 2.73
C ASP A 187 -0.85 22.45 3.45
N PRO A 188 -0.49 23.74 3.56
CA PRO A 188 0.75 24.16 4.21
C PRO A 188 0.73 23.96 5.74
N SER A 189 -0.44 23.76 6.37
CA SER A 189 -0.53 23.46 7.81
C SER A 189 -0.40 21.97 8.12
N TYR A 190 -0.42 21.09 7.10
CA TYR A 190 -0.15 19.67 7.29
C TYR A 190 1.29 19.45 7.78
N PRO A 191 1.51 18.65 8.84
CA PRO A 191 2.83 18.48 9.42
C PRO A 191 3.77 17.75 8.45
N GLY A 192 4.83 18.44 8.02
CA GLY A 192 5.88 17.86 7.17
C GLY A 192 6.90 16.99 7.92
N GLY A 193 6.74 16.81 9.22
CA GLY A 193 7.65 16.09 10.11
C GLY A 193 7.14 16.07 11.56
N PRO A 194 7.75 15.24 12.43
CA PRO A 194 7.32 15.07 13.81
C PRO A 194 7.49 16.35 14.64
N GLY A 195 8.51 17.17 14.37
CA GLY A 195 8.67 18.47 15.04
C GLY A 195 7.57 19.47 14.65
N ALA A 196 7.09 19.42 13.39
CA ALA A 196 5.96 20.26 12.95
C ALA A 196 4.65 19.79 13.58
N LEU A 197 4.48 18.48 13.76
CA LEU A 197 3.35 17.90 14.50
C LEU A 197 3.31 18.38 15.95
N ASP A 198 4.46 18.38 16.65
CA ASP A 198 4.54 18.89 18.02
C ASP A 198 4.10 20.36 18.10
N VAL A 199 4.63 21.21 17.21
CA VAL A 199 4.26 22.63 17.13
C VAL A 199 2.77 22.81 16.85
N GLY A 200 2.18 21.99 15.97
CA GLY A 200 0.75 22.00 15.68
C GLY A 200 -0.10 21.65 16.91
N LEU A 201 0.27 20.59 17.63
CA LEU A 201 -0.39 20.15 18.86
C LEU A 201 -0.30 21.19 19.97
N GLU A 202 0.88 21.79 20.16
CA GLU A 202 1.11 22.86 21.13
C GLU A 202 0.30 24.12 20.80
N SER A 203 0.23 24.49 19.51
CA SER A 203 -0.57 25.62 19.03
C SER A 203 -2.07 25.40 19.25
N ALA A 204 -2.53 24.14 19.22
CA ALA A 204 -3.90 23.74 19.57
C ALA A 204 -4.14 23.64 21.10
N GLY A 205 -3.15 24.00 21.93
CA GLY A 205 -3.27 24.00 23.39
C GLY A 205 -3.11 22.61 24.04
N LEU A 206 -2.49 21.67 23.34
CA LEU A 206 -2.19 20.33 23.84
C LEU A 206 -0.70 20.23 24.20
N SER A 207 -0.39 19.46 25.24
CA SER A 207 0.99 19.12 25.60
C SER A 207 1.28 17.69 25.14
N VAL A 208 2.26 17.53 24.25
CA VAL A 208 2.68 16.21 23.75
C VAL A 208 3.31 15.42 24.90
N GLN A 209 2.75 14.24 25.17
CA GLN A 209 3.31 13.31 26.16
C GLN A 209 4.32 12.37 25.51
N ARG A 210 3.99 11.86 24.31
CA ARG A 210 4.88 11.04 23.51
C ARG A 210 4.44 11.01 22.06
N CYS A 211 5.41 10.98 21.14
CA CYS A 211 5.20 10.73 19.73
C CYS A 211 5.87 9.40 19.33
N TYR A 212 5.13 8.56 18.60
CA TYR A 212 5.61 7.28 18.10
C TYR A 212 5.73 7.30 16.58
N ALA A 213 6.83 6.80 16.07
CA ALA A 213 6.98 6.36 14.69
C ALA A 213 6.32 4.98 14.52
N ALA A 214 5.39 4.87 13.59
CA ALA A 214 4.68 3.64 13.29
C ALA A 214 5.21 2.98 12.01
N PHE A 215 5.56 1.70 12.13
CA PHE A 215 6.15 0.86 11.09
C PHE A 215 5.33 -0.44 10.93
N PRO A 216 5.43 -1.16 9.80
CA PRO A 216 6.25 -0.86 8.61
C PRO A 216 5.54 0.01 7.56
N ASP A 217 4.24 0.23 7.71
CA ASP A 217 3.39 0.80 6.69
C ASP A 217 2.22 1.57 7.30
N ARG A 218 1.73 2.59 6.60
CA ARG A 218 0.63 3.42 7.06
C ARG A 218 -0.73 2.72 7.08
N ARG A 219 -0.97 1.71 6.24
CA ARG A 219 -2.24 0.94 6.22
C ARG A 219 -2.27 -0.22 7.21
N ALA A 220 -1.11 -0.78 7.53
CA ALA A 220 -0.99 -1.91 8.44
C ALA A 220 0.21 -1.73 9.39
N PRO A 221 0.18 -0.70 10.26
CA PRO A 221 1.20 -0.52 11.28
C PRO A 221 1.16 -1.69 12.28
N ARG A 222 2.34 -2.19 12.63
CA ARG A 222 2.59 -3.34 13.52
C ARG A 222 3.54 -2.99 14.66
N SER A 223 4.28 -1.90 14.53
CA SER A 223 5.21 -1.44 15.54
C SER A 223 5.06 0.06 15.78
N LEU A 224 5.23 0.47 17.04
CA LEU A 224 5.25 1.85 17.50
C LEU A 224 6.56 2.08 18.25
N LEU A 225 7.43 2.95 17.77
CA LEU A 225 8.70 3.31 18.41
C LEU A 225 8.67 4.77 18.82
N SER A 226 8.84 5.04 20.11
CA SER A 226 8.89 6.42 20.59
C SER A 226 10.12 7.17 20.05
N ARG A 227 10.04 8.50 19.99
CA ARG A 227 11.20 9.36 19.71
C ARG A 227 12.39 9.02 20.60
N GLU A 228 12.14 8.77 21.88
CA GLU A 228 13.16 8.39 22.86
C GLU A 228 13.79 7.04 22.50
N ALA A 229 13.00 6.06 22.06
CA ALA A 229 13.52 4.78 21.58
C ALA A 229 14.45 4.95 20.37
N LEU A 230 14.04 5.79 19.42
CA LEU A 230 14.79 6.06 18.19
C LEU A 230 16.06 6.90 18.43
N GLY A 231 16.18 7.52 19.60
CA GLY A 231 17.40 8.19 20.03
C GLY A 231 18.52 7.23 20.44
N PHE A 232 18.21 5.96 20.74
CA PHE A 232 19.19 4.93 21.08
C PHE A 232 19.81 4.29 19.84
N ASP A 233 20.96 3.63 20.04
CA ASP A 233 21.54 2.76 19.02
C ASP A 233 20.79 1.41 19.02
N LEU A 234 19.74 1.34 18.20
CA LEU A 234 18.86 0.18 18.13
C LEU A 234 19.55 -0.99 17.39
N PRO A 235 19.48 -2.23 17.91
CA PRO A 235 20.03 -3.38 17.21
C PRO A 235 19.45 -3.56 15.81
N GLU A 236 20.29 -3.86 14.83
CA GLU A 236 19.87 -4.02 13.43
C GLU A 236 18.83 -5.13 13.25
N ALA A 237 18.82 -6.12 14.15
CA ALA A 237 17.81 -7.16 14.24
C ALA A 237 16.36 -6.61 14.26
N LEU A 238 16.11 -5.45 14.90
CA LEU A 238 14.77 -4.86 14.96
C LEU A 238 14.25 -4.46 13.58
N THR A 239 15.13 -4.11 12.64
CA THR A 239 14.73 -3.67 11.29
C THR A 239 13.93 -4.72 10.53
N PHE A 240 14.08 -6.01 10.88
CA PHE A 240 13.28 -7.08 10.29
C PHE A 240 11.79 -6.92 10.61
N ALA A 241 11.43 -6.77 11.90
CA ALA A 241 10.05 -6.58 12.33
C ALA A 241 9.46 -5.20 11.92
N LEU A 242 10.33 -4.22 11.68
CA LEU A 242 9.97 -2.87 11.27
C LEU A 242 9.88 -2.70 9.75
N SER A 243 10.31 -3.69 8.97
CA SER A 243 10.26 -3.67 7.52
C SER A 243 8.94 -4.22 6.99
N ALA A 244 8.47 -3.68 5.86
CA ALA A 244 7.24 -4.18 5.26
C ALA A 244 7.44 -5.63 4.80
N GLY A 245 6.56 -6.52 5.24
CA GLY A 245 6.54 -7.91 4.78
C GLY A 245 5.99 -8.03 3.35
N ASP A 246 6.23 -9.19 2.74
CA ASP A 246 5.67 -9.55 1.43
C ASP A 246 4.14 -9.60 1.54
N GLY A 247 3.49 -8.53 1.06
CA GLY A 247 2.07 -8.49 0.79
C GLY A 247 1.81 -8.53 -0.72
N ASP A 248 0.54 -8.46 -1.12
CA ASP A 248 0.08 -8.39 -2.53
C ASP A 248 0.44 -7.04 -3.21
N ARG A 249 1.58 -6.47 -2.82
CA ARG A 249 2.06 -5.15 -3.21
C ARG A 249 3.17 -5.29 -4.22
N MET A 250 3.08 -4.45 -5.23
CA MET A 250 4.14 -4.33 -6.21
C MET A 250 5.27 -3.48 -5.62
N LEU A 251 6.41 -4.11 -5.32
CA LEU A 251 7.56 -3.43 -4.72
C LEU A 251 8.52 -2.89 -5.80
N VAL A 252 9.05 -1.68 -5.62
CA VAL A 252 10.11 -1.06 -6.44
C VAL A 252 11.49 -1.13 -5.80
N ALA A 253 11.55 -1.41 -4.50
CA ALA A 253 12.78 -1.57 -3.73
C ALA A 253 12.59 -2.61 -2.63
N ASP A 254 13.68 -3.23 -2.19
CA ASP A 254 13.68 -4.16 -1.05
C ASP A 254 13.35 -3.40 0.25
N PRO A 255 12.19 -3.67 0.91
CA PRO A 255 11.76 -2.92 2.09
C PRO A 255 12.72 -3.03 3.25
N LEU A 256 13.34 -4.20 3.45
CA LEU A 256 14.26 -4.45 4.55
C LEU A 256 15.52 -3.60 4.39
N ARG A 257 16.08 -3.55 3.17
CA ARG A 257 17.23 -2.71 2.85
C ARG A 257 16.94 -1.23 3.04
N VAL A 258 15.80 -0.73 2.56
CA VAL A 258 15.44 0.70 2.73
C VAL A 258 15.25 1.01 4.21
N THR A 259 14.54 0.16 4.95
CA THR A 259 14.34 0.32 6.40
C THR A 259 15.69 0.38 7.13
N ARG A 260 16.62 -0.54 6.85
CA ARG A 260 17.97 -0.49 7.45
C ARG A 260 18.70 0.82 7.18
N LEU A 261 18.65 1.33 5.96
CA LEU A 261 19.28 2.61 5.62
C LEU A 261 18.67 3.75 6.43
N VAL A 262 17.35 3.79 6.57
CA VAL A 262 16.64 4.79 7.38
C VAL A 262 17.14 4.78 8.83
N PHE A 263 17.22 3.59 9.45
CA PHE A 263 17.69 3.47 10.84
C PHE A 263 19.19 3.79 10.99
N ARG A 264 20.03 3.31 10.08
CA ARG A 264 21.48 3.59 10.06
C ARG A 264 21.77 5.10 9.97
N HIS A 265 20.95 5.83 9.22
CA HIS A 265 21.08 7.28 9.08
C HIS A 265 20.29 8.07 10.14
N ARG A 266 19.70 7.41 11.14
CA ARG A 266 18.90 8.02 12.21
C ARG A 266 17.71 8.84 11.69
N LEU A 267 17.11 8.37 10.60
CA LEU A 267 15.93 8.96 9.98
C LEU A 267 14.64 8.20 10.34
N GLY A 268 14.70 7.28 11.32
CA GLY A 268 13.57 6.42 11.70
C GLY A 268 12.32 7.17 12.12
N GLU A 269 12.47 8.35 12.73
CA GLU A 269 11.32 9.17 13.12
C GLU A 269 10.78 9.96 11.91
N GLU A 270 11.67 10.62 11.18
CA GLU A 270 11.36 11.51 10.05
C GLU A 270 10.73 10.77 8.87
N LEU A 271 11.15 9.53 8.62
CA LEU A 271 10.68 8.69 7.51
C LEU A 271 9.75 7.57 7.95
N ALA A 272 9.22 7.64 9.17
CA ALA A 272 8.16 6.73 9.62
C ALA A 272 6.94 6.86 8.70
N PRO A 273 6.33 5.77 8.21
CA PRO A 273 5.09 5.79 7.42
C PRO A 273 3.96 6.61 8.03
N LEU A 274 3.91 6.62 9.37
CA LEU A 274 2.84 7.20 10.15
C LEU A 274 3.42 7.63 11.51
N TRP A 275 2.93 8.75 12.04
CA TRP A 275 3.17 9.17 13.42
C TRP A 275 1.92 8.96 14.27
N VAL A 276 2.10 8.51 15.51
CA VAL A 276 1.04 8.44 16.52
C VAL A 276 1.43 9.32 17.70
N ALA A 277 0.73 10.43 17.88
CA ALA A 277 0.94 11.32 19.00
C ALA A 277 -0.05 11.03 20.13
N VAL A 278 0.46 10.94 21.36
CA VAL A 278 -0.33 10.97 22.59
C VAL A 278 -0.10 12.33 23.23
N ALA A 279 -1.16 13.14 23.31
CA ALA A 279 -1.11 14.48 23.87
C ALA A 279 -2.17 14.66 24.96
N THR A 280 -1.96 15.60 25.87
CA THR A 280 -2.89 15.92 26.96
C THR A 280 -3.29 17.37 26.91
N ARG A 281 -4.55 17.69 27.16
CA ARG A 281 -4.96 19.06 27.43
C ARG A 281 -4.62 19.42 28.89
N PRO A 282 -3.92 20.53 29.17
CA PRO A 282 -3.59 20.90 30.54
C PRO A 282 -4.85 21.02 31.44
N PRO A 283 -4.80 20.56 32.69
CA PRO A 283 -5.94 20.67 33.60
C PRO A 283 -6.18 22.14 34.00
N ARG A 284 -7.45 22.52 34.22
CA ARG A 284 -7.83 23.88 34.66
C ARG A 284 -7.37 24.23 36.09
N ALA A 285 -7.04 23.23 36.90
CA ALA A 285 -6.51 23.39 38.25
C ALA A 285 -5.32 22.45 38.45
N THR A 286 -4.47 22.72 39.44
CA THR A 286 -3.30 21.91 39.84
C THR A 286 -3.69 20.57 40.51
N GLY A 287 -4.76 19.93 40.04
CA GLY A 287 -5.09 18.56 40.39
C GLY A 287 -4.04 17.61 39.80
N ALA A 288 -3.74 16.52 40.52
CA ALA A 288 -2.79 15.51 40.05
C ALA A 288 -3.29 14.91 38.73
N SER A 289 -2.58 15.20 37.64
CA SER A 289 -2.79 14.51 36.37
C SER A 289 -2.40 13.05 36.56
N ARG A 290 -3.26 12.10 36.17
CA ARG A 290 -2.94 10.67 36.21
C ARG A 290 -1.82 10.41 35.20
N THR A 291 -0.61 10.21 35.70
CA THR A 291 0.54 9.79 34.90
C THR A 291 0.28 8.38 34.39
N VAL A 292 0.14 8.24 33.08
CA VAL A 292 0.10 6.92 32.42
C VAL A 292 1.50 6.60 31.97
N GLU A 293 1.98 5.41 32.33
CA GLU A 293 3.24 4.90 31.84
C GLU A 293 3.05 4.46 30.38
N LEU A 294 3.49 5.33 29.48
CA LEU A 294 3.51 5.06 28.06
C LEU A 294 4.70 4.13 27.74
N PRO A 295 4.54 3.14 26.84
CA PRO A 295 5.62 2.24 26.45
C PRO A 295 6.71 2.98 25.67
N LEU A 296 7.96 2.52 25.80
CA LEU A 296 9.06 3.07 25.00
C LEU A 296 8.97 2.60 23.53
N GLY A 297 8.57 1.36 23.30
CA GLY A 297 8.23 0.86 21.99
C GLY A 297 7.40 -0.41 22.08
N LEU A 298 6.50 -0.63 21.14
CA LEU A 298 5.67 -1.83 21.01
C LEU A 298 5.95 -2.42 19.64
N ILE A 299 6.35 -3.68 19.56
CA ILE A 299 6.70 -4.33 18.30
C ILE A 299 5.94 -5.65 18.21
N GLU A 300 5.12 -5.76 17.18
CA GLU A 300 4.50 -7.03 16.79
C GLU A 300 5.46 -7.78 15.87
N ASP A 301 5.74 -9.02 16.24
CA ASP A 301 6.56 -9.95 15.49
C ASP A 301 5.86 -11.30 15.40
N GLY A 302 5.37 -11.64 14.20
CA GLY A 302 4.50 -12.79 13.99
C GLY A 302 3.22 -12.66 14.82
N GLN A 303 3.04 -13.53 15.82
CA GLN A 303 1.91 -13.48 16.74
C GLN A 303 2.25 -12.90 18.12
N ALA A 304 3.52 -12.56 18.35
CA ALA A 304 3.98 -12.03 19.62
C ALA A 304 4.02 -10.49 19.58
N LEU A 305 3.53 -9.86 20.65
CA LEU A 305 3.74 -8.45 20.91
C LEU A 305 4.74 -8.32 22.06
N TYR A 306 5.77 -7.50 21.90
CA TYR A 306 6.71 -7.20 22.97
C TYR A 306 6.95 -5.70 23.13
N GLU A 307 7.30 -5.32 24.35
CA GLU A 307 7.71 -3.96 24.68
C GLU A 307 9.22 -3.83 24.63
N LEU A 308 9.72 -2.81 23.96
CA LEU A 308 11.14 -2.46 23.97
C LEU A 308 11.47 -1.75 25.29
N THR A 309 12.48 -2.22 26.00
CA THR A 309 12.91 -1.60 27.25
C THR A 309 14.04 -0.58 27.01
N PRO A 310 14.29 0.33 27.96
CA PRO A 310 15.44 1.26 27.88
C PRO A 310 16.81 0.57 27.82
N SER A 311 16.90 -0.69 28.27
CA SER A 311 18.12 -1.51 28.19
C SER A 311 18.30 -2.21 26.85
N GLY A 312 17.41 -2.01 25.87
CA GLY A 312 17.44 -2.69 24.58
C GLY A 312 17.04 -4.16 24.64
N THR A 313 16.31 -4.56 25.68
CA THR A 313 15.72 -5.91 25.80
C THR A 313 14.27 -5.89 25.30
N ARG A 314 13.78 -7.04 24.84
CA ARG A 314 12.36 -7.27 24.56
C ARG A 314 11.70 -7.82 25.82
N ARG A 315 10.66 -7.15 26.30
CA ARG A 315 9.81 -7.60 27.40
C ARG A 315 8.53 -8.21 26.84
N LEU A 316 8.34 -9.50 27.07
CA LEU A 316 7.14 -10.24 26.65
C LEU A 316 5.95 -9.90 27.58
N PRO A 317 4.70 -10.19 27.17
CA PRO A 317 3.51 -9.89 27.98
C PRO A 317 3.51 -10.54 29.36
N GLY A 318 4.23 -11.66 29.53
CA GLY A 318 4.44 -12.33 30.83
C GLY A 318 5.51 -11.69 31.73
N GLY A 319 6.12 -10.58 31.32
CA GLY A 319 7.19 -9.89 32.04
C GLY A 319 8.60 -10.47 31.84
N GLU A 320 8.72 -11.59 31.11
CA GLU A 320 10.02 -12.17 30.76
C GLU A 320 10.78 -11.21 29.83
N GLU A 321 12.01 -10.87 30.20
CA GLU A 321 12.91 -10.07 29.36
C GLU A 321 13.89 -10.96 28.63
N ARG A 322 14.02 -10.75 27.32
CA ARG A 322 15.01 -11.41 26.46
C ARG A 322 15.86 -10.36 25.76
N PRO A 323 17.16 -10.61 25.53
CA PRO A 323 17.97 -9.71 24.72
C PRO A 323 17.46 -9.71 23.27
N VAL A 324 17.53 -8.54 22.63
CA VAL A 324 17.43 -8.44 21.17
C VAL A 324 18.80 -8.85 20.60
N PRO A 325 18.86 -9.76 19.61
CA PRO A 325 20.13 -10.17 19.02
C PRO A 325 20.95 -8.99 18.52
N ALA A 326 22.22 -8.92 18.93
CA ALA A 326 23.18 -7.94 18.46
C ALA A 326 23.91 -8.45 17.20
N GLY A 327 24.52 -7.52 16.45
CA GLY A 327 25.30 -7.84 15.26
C GLY A 327 24.68 -7.29 13.98
N ARG A 328 25.33 -7.60 12.85
CA ARG A 328 24.90 -7.20 11.51
C ARG A 328 24.15 -8.31 10.81
N VAL A 329 23.17 -7.96 9.99
CA VAL A 329 22.41 -8.99 9.28
C VAL A 329 23.26 -9.69 8.21
N VAL A 330 23.22 -11.02 8.20
CA VAL A 330 24.04 -11.88 7.35
C VAL A 330 23.82 -11.61 5.86
N GLU A 331 22.58 -11.43 5.42
CA GLU A 331 22.29 -11.04 4.03
C GLU A 331 23.02 -9.75 3.65
N GLU A 332 23.08 -8.76 4.54
CA GLU A 332 23.79 -7.52 4.23
C GLU A 332 25.30 -7.73 4.13
N LEU A 333 25.89 -8.50 5.04
CA LEU A 333 27.30 -8.85 4.98
C LEU A 333 27.64 -9.53 3.65
N LEU A 334 26.77 -10.45 3.19
CA LEU A 334 26.93 -11.14 1.91
C LEU A 334 26.75 -10.20 0.72
N VAL A 335 25.70 -9.36 0.68
CA VAL A 335 25.49 -8.37 -0.38
C VAL A 335 26.66 -7.38 -0.44
N GLU A 336 27.15 -6.94 0.72
CA GLU A 336 28.27 -6.02 0.84
C GLU A 336 29.57 -6.62 0.28
N ALA A 337 29.85 -7.88 0.63
CA ALA A 337 31.00 -8.61 0.13
C ALA A 337 30.88 -8.89 -1.38
N CYS A 338 29.68 -9.25 -1.87
CA CYS A 338 29.39 -9.39 -3.30
C CYS A 338 29.65 -8.09 -4.06
N ALA A 339 29.20 -6.95 -3.55
CA ALA A 339 29.40 -5.64 -4.15
C ALA A 339 30.88 -5.23 -4.24
N ARG A 340 31.71 -5.71 -3.31
CA ARG A 340 33.17 -5.50 -3.29
C ARG A 340 33.96 -6.61 -4.00
N GLU A 341 33.29 -7.60 -4.56
CA GLU A 341 33.89 -8.81 -5.13
C GLU A 341 34.82 -9.55 -4.15
N ASP A 342 34.54 -9.43 -2.85
CA ASP A 342 35.31 -10.06 -1.78
C ASP A 342 34.86 -11.51 -1.55
N VAL A 343 35.23 -12.38 -2.49
CA VAL A 343 34.91 -13.81 -2.47
C VAL A 343 35.50 -14.51 -1.24
N ARG A 344 36.57 -13.95 -0.65
CA ARG A 344 37.19 -14.51 0.56
C ARG A 344 36.27 -14.33 1.77
N THR A 345 35.81 -13.11 2.02
CA THR A 345 34.87 -12.83 3.12
C THR A 345 33.58 -13.63 2.97
N ILE A 346 33.06 -13.78 1.74
CA ILE A 346 31.90 -14.65 1.47
C ILE A 346 32.20 -16.09 1.91
N ARG A 347 33.35 -16.66 1.52
CA ARG A 347 33.71 -18.04 1.88
C ARG A 347 33.83 -18.23 3.39
N GLU A 348 34.52 -17.31 4.08
CA GLU A 348 34.71 -17.37 5.53
C GLU A 348 33.36 -17.36 6.25
N LEU A 349 32.49 -16.39 5.94
CA LEU A 349 31.16 -16.26 6.56
C LEU A 349 30.25 -17.47 6.28
N LEU A 350 30.29 -18.02 5.06
CA LEU A 350 29.50 -19.20 4.70
C LEU A 350 29.98 -20.48 5.38
N SER A 351 31.29 -20.65 5.57
CA SER A 351 31.84 -21.78 6.32
C SER A 351 31.51 -21.68 7.82
N GLU A 352 31.56 -20.48 8.39
CA GLU A 352 31.12 -20.24 9.78
C GLU A 352 29.63 -20.53 9.95
N LEU A 353 28.79 -20.09 9.01
CA LEU A 353 27.36 -20.37 9.00
C LEU A 353 27.07 -21.87 8.96
N ALA A 354 27.81 -22.61 8.12
CA ALA A 354 27.66 -24.05 8.01
C ALA A 354 28.06 -24.78 9.32
N ALA A 355 29.18 -24.39 9.93
CA ALA A 355 29.61 -24.93 11.21
C ALA A 355 28.57 -24.67 12.31
N TRP A 356 28.01 -23.46 12.38
CA TRP A 356 26.95 -23.12 13.33
C TRP A 356 25.69 -23.99 13.15
N LEU A 357 25.30 -24.31 11.91
CA LEU A 357 24.16 -25.20 11.66
C LEU A 357 24.44 -26.64 12.12
N GLU A 358 25.66 -27.16 11.93
CA GLU A 358 26.05 -28.50 12.40
C GLU A 358 26.07 -28.59 13.94
N GLU A 359 26.32 -27.48 14.64
CA GLU A 359 26.27 -27.38 16.11
C GLU A 359 24.84 -27.26 16.67
N GLY A 360 23.81 -27.37 15.82
CA GLY A 360 22.41 -27.25 16.23
C GLY A 360 21.87 -25.83 16.11
N GLY A 361 22.40 -25.06 15.15
CA GLY A 361 21.88 -23.75 14.78
C GLY A 361 20.39 -23.76 14.40
N GLU A 362 19.81 -22.58 14.38
CA GLU A 362 18.37 -22.39 14.25
C GLU A 362 17.86 -22.72 12.83
N VAL A 363 17.13 -23.83 12.72
CA VAL A 363 16.61 -24.40 11.46
C VAL A 363 15.74 -23.41 10.67
N SER A 364 15.03 -22.56 11.40
CA SER A 364 14.07 -21.64 10.83
C SER A 364 14.68 -20.37 10.22
N ALA A 365 15.96 -20.11 10.52
CA ALA A 365 16.65 -18.91 10.09
C ALA A 365 16.72 -18.77 8.56
N ALA A 366 16.78 -17.54 8.10
CA ALA A 366 17.12 -17.16 6.73
C ALA A 366 18.14 -16.01 6.77
N ALA A 367 18.87 -15.78 5.68
CA ALA A 367 19.98 -14.81 5.68
C ALA A 367 19.50 -13.38 6.03
N ASP A 368 18.27 -13.04 5.68
CA ASP A 368 17.58 -11.77 5.96
C ASP A 368 17.12 -11.62 7.42
N SER A 369 17.06 -12.73 8.17
CA SER A 369 16.57 -12.84 9.56
C SER A 369 17.60 -13.44 10.51
N LEU A 370 18.87 -13.47 10.10
CA LEU A 370 20.02 -13.92 10.88
C LEU A 370 20.99 -12.76 11.09
N VAL A 371 21.44 -12.55 12.32
CA VAL A 371 22.52 -11.59 12.62
C VAL A 371 23.81 -12.32 12.98
N HIS A 372 24.93 -11.66 12.67
CA HIS A 372 26.28 -12.08 13.01
C HIS A 372 26.98 -10.94 13.76
N ASP A 373 27.41 -11.19 15.00
CA ASP A 373 28.10 -10.21 15.84
C ASP A 373 29.63 -10.17 15.62
N GLY A 374 30.14 -11.05 14.75
CA GLY A 374 31.57 -11.24 14.49
C GLY A 374 32.11 -12.55 15.05
N GLU A 375 31.38 -13.19 15.96
CA GLU A 375 31.74 -14.50 16.53
C GLU A 375 30.60 -15.52 16.47
N ARG A 376 29.34 -15.06 16.55
CA ARG A 376 28.17 -15.91 16.70
C ARG A 376 27.02 -15.47 15.80
N PHE A 377 26.28 -16.47 15.36
CA PHE A 377 25.00 -16.27 14.68
C PHE A 377 23.85 -16.32 15.67
N ALA A 378 22.87 -15.44 15.47
CA ALA A 378 21.63 -15.45 16.23
C ALA A 378 20.44 -15.16 15.30
N ALA A 379 19.41 -16.00 15.36
CA ALA A 379 18.18 -15.75 14.64
C ALA A 379 17.40 -14.61 15.31
N VAL A 380 16.93 -13.66 14.50
CA VAL A 380 16.19 -12.48 14.99
C VAL A 380 14.89 -12.93 15.65
N ASN A 381 14.09 -13.76 14.95
CA ASN A 381 12.81 -14.28 15.41
C ASN A 381 12.54 -15.66 14.80
N PRO A 382 12.96 -16.75 15.46
CA PRO A 382 12.73 -18.09 14.94
C PRO A 382 11.24 -18.44 15.03
N PRO A 383 10.55 -18.76 13.92
CA PRO A 383 9.25 -19.43 14.00
C PRO A 383 9.39 -20.79 14.69
N ALA A 384 8.26 -21.41 15.02
CA ALA A 384 8.25 -22.73 15.63
C ALA A 384 9.05 -23.73 14.77
N ALA A 385 9.99 -24.43 15.40
CA ALA A 385 10.79 -25.45 14.73
C ALA A 385 9.88 -26.53 14.11
N PRO A 386 10.24 -27.06 12.92
CA PRO A 386 9.48 -28.14 12.31
C PRO A 386 9.45 -29.37 13.23
N ALA A 387 8.37 -30.17 13.13
CA ALA A 387 8.17 -31.34 13.98
C ALA A 387 9.29 -32.39 13.86
N THR A 388 9.94 -32.44 12.70
CA THR A 388 11.14 -33.26 12.46
C THR A 388 12.28 -32.33 12.07
N PRO A 389 13.42 -32.34 12.79
CA PRO A 389 14.56 -31.51 12.44
C PRO A 389 15.14 -31.96 11.08
N PRO A 390 15.20 -31.06 10.08
CA PRO A 390 15.83 -31.35 8.81
C PRO A 390 17.35 -31.46 8.97
N GLU A 391 18.01 -32.09 8.00
CA GLU A 391 19.47 -32.20 7.99
C GLU A 391 20.12 -30.80 7.83
N PRO A 392 21.20 -30.48 8.56
CA PRO A 392 21.84 -29.15 8.51
C PRO A 392 22.18 -28.67 7.11
N ARG A 393 22.61 -29.58 6.23
CA ARG A 393 22.87 -29.28 4.81
C ARG A 393 21.64 -28.76 4.05
N VAL A 394 20.45 -29.26 4.37
CA VAL A 394 19.19 -28.82 3.74
C VAL A 394 18.82 -27.42 4.23
N VAL A 395 19.07 -27.14 5.51
CA VAL A 395 18.88 -25.81 6.10
C VAL A 395 19.84 -24.79 5.46
N LEU A 396 21.12 -25.13 5.33
CA LEU A 396 22.11 -24.30 4.65
C LEU A 396 21.69 -24.02 3.20
N CYS A 397 21.31 -25.07 2.46
CA CYS A 397 20.83 -24.97 1.09
C CYS A 397 19.62 -24.03 0.99
N ARG A 398 18.67 -24.12 1.93
CA ARG A 398 17.51 -23.21 2.01
C ARG A 398 17.93 -21.76 2.23
N ILE A 399 18.79 -21.49 3.21
CA ILE A 399 19.26 -20.14 3.53
C ILE A 399 19.92 -19.50 2.30
N LEU A 400 20.80 -20.26 1.63
CA LEU A 400 21.53 -19.79 0.45
C LEU A 400 20.65 -19.66 -0.79
N TRP A 401 19.65 -20.53 -0.94
CA TRP A 401 18.67 -20.43 -2.00
C TRP A 401 17.84 -19.16 -1.87
N ARG A 402 17.30 -18.86 -0.68
CA ARG A 402 16.57 -17.61 -0.43
C ARG A 402 17.44 -16.38 -0.73
N PHE A 403 18.69 -16.41 -0.25
CA PHE A 403 19.65 -15.34 -0.52
C PHE A 403 19.91 -15.18 -2.02
N ALA A 404 20.14 -16.26 -2.77
CA ALA A 404 20.37 -16.22 -4.21
C ALA A 404 19.17 -15.64 -4.97
N VAL A 405 17.95 -16.07 -4.62
CA VAL A 405 16.71 -15.53 -5.20
C VAL A 405 16.61 -14.02 -4.95
N ARG A 406 16.79 -13.57 -3.70
CA ARG A 406 16.72 -12.15 -3.33
C ARG A 406 17.82 -11.32 -3.98
N LEU A 407 19.06 -11.80 -4.00
CA LEU A 407 20.20 -11.13 -4.61
C LEU A 407 19.97 -10.86 -6.10
N LEU A 408 19.48 -11.86 -6.83
CA LEU A 408 19.19 -11.76 -8.27
C LEU A 408 17.96 -10.89 -8.54
N ALA A 409 16.88 -11.06 -7.77
CA ALA A 409 15.64 -10.28 -7.92
C ALA A 409 15.87 -8.78 -7.65
N ALA A 410 16.67 -8.45 -6.62
CA ALA A 410 17.05 -7.07 -6.31
C ALA A 410 18.07 -6.48 -7.31
N GLY A 411 18.64 -7.30 -8.20
CA GLY A 411 19.63 -6.86 -9.19
C GLY A 411 20.94 -6.38 -8.56
N HIS A 412 21.31 -6.92 -7.41
CA HIS A 412 22.57 -6.60 -6.73
C HIS A 412 23.78 -7.08 -7.55
N HIS A 413 24.89 -6.34 -7.44
CA HIS A 413 26.16 -6.75 -8.03
C HIS A 413 26.67 -8.04 -7.36
N HIS A 414 27.24 -8.95 -8.15
CA HIS A 414 27.83 -10.18 -7.64
C HIS A 414 29.01 -10.65 -8.52
N PRO A 415 30.01 -11.35 -7.94
CA PRO A 415 31.25 -11.71 -8.65
C PRO A 415 31.11 -12.87 -9.66
N TRP A 416 30.00 -13.62 -9.65
CA TRP A 416 29.83 -14.79 -10.51
C TRP A 416 29.39 -14.44 -11.96
N PRO A 417 29.71 -15.29 -12.96
CA PRO A 417 29.39 -15.02 -14.36
C PRO A 417 27.88 -14.88 -14.62
N TRP A 418 27.51 -14.00 -15.54
CA TRP A 418 26.12 -13.81 -15.98
C TRP A 418 25.88 -14.54 -17.34
N PRO A 419 24.69 -15.12 -17.59
CA PRO A 419 23.55 -15.30 -16.69
C PRO A 419 23.73 -16.53 -15.79
N LEU A 420 23.40 -16.40 -14.50
CA LEU A 420 23.37 -17.51 -13.55
C LEU A 420 21.98 -17.56 -12.91
N GLU A 421 21.36 -18.73 -12.93
CA GLU A 421 20.07 -18.94 -12.28
C GLU A 421 20.23 -19.07 -10.76
N ALA A 422 19.18 -18.79 -9.99
CA ALA A 422 19.22 -18.85 -8.53
C ALA A 422 19.69 -20.21 -8.01
N ASP A 423 19.26 -21.30 -8.65
CA ASP A 423 19.66 -22.67 -8.30
C ASP A 423 21.17 -22.89 -8.48
N GLN A 424 21.72 -22.45 -9.61
CA GLN A 424 23.15 -22.57 -9.90
C GLN A 424 23.99 -21.74 -8.92
N LEU A 425 23.49 -20.57 -8.55
CA LEU A 425 24.14 -19.71 -7.56
C LEU A 425 24.15 -20.39 -6.21
N THR A 426 23.02 -20.97 -5.80
CA THR A 426 22.88 -21.70 -4.55
C THR A 426 23.89 -22.83 -4.44
N LEU A 427 23.99 -23.70 -5.45
CA LEU A 427 24.95 -24.81 -5.45
C LEU A 427 26.40 -24.32 -5.37
N THR A 428 26.70 -23.19 -6.02
CA THR A 428 28.02 -22.54 -5.93
C THR A 428 28.31 -22.05 -4.52
N LEU A 429 27.34 -21.40 -3.87
CA LEU A 429 27.46 -20.89 -2.50
C LEU A 429 27.60 -22.04 -1.49
N CYS A 430 26.84 -23.14 -1.64
CA CYS A 430 27.01 -24.33 -0.81
C CYS A 430 28.43 -24.90 -0.93
N GLY A 431 28.94 -25.01 -2.17
CA GLY A 431 30.32 -25.44 -2.42
C GLY A 431 31.36 -24.49 -1.81
N MET A 432 31.06 -23.18 -1.73
CA MET A 432 31.89 -22.22 -1.02
C MET A 432 31.88 -22.41 0.49
N ALA A 433 30.72 -22.74 1.06
CA ALA A 433 30.56 -23.07 2.48
C ALA A 433 31.32 -24.35 2.90
N GLY A 434 31.76 -25.17 1.93
CA GLY A 434 32.44 -26.44 2.16
C GLY A 434 31.53 -27.67 2.07
N HIS A 435 30.27 -27.49 1.65
CA HIS A 435 29.28 -28.56 1.56
C HIS A 435 28.84 -28.77 0.11
N THR A 436 28.87 -30.01 -0.36
CA THR A 436 28.33 -30.35 -1.69
C THR A 436 26.84 -30.60 -1.57
N CYS A 437 26.02 -29.66 -2.03
CA CYS A 437 24.59 -29.87 -2.22
C CYS A 437 24.31 -30.37 -3.64
N ASP A 438 23.28 -31.20 -3.79
CA ASP A 438 22.78 -31.65 -5.09
C ASP A 438 21.37 -31.08 -5.40
N PRO A 439 20.83 -31.28 -6.62
CA PRO A 439 19.46 -30.83 -6.93
C PRO A 439 18.36 -31.42 -6.04
N GLY A 440 18.58 -32.60 -5.44
CA GLY A 440 17.64 -33.19 -4.48
C GLY A 440 17.61 -32.42 -3.15
N ASP A 441 18.76 -31.94 -2.69
CA ASP A 441 18.85 -31.07 -1.51
C ASP A 441 18.11 -29.74 -1.74
N LEU A 442 18.16 -29.19 -2.96
CA LEU A 442 17.40 -27.98 -3.34
C LEU A 442 15.88 -28.20 -3.27
N ASP A 443 15.40 -29.35 -3.75
CA ASP A 443 13.97 -29.66 -3.67
C ASP A 443 13.48 -29.84 -2.23
N LEU A 444 14.33 -30.41 -1.36
CA LEU A 444 14.05 -30.49 0.08
C LEU A 444 14.08 -29.10 0.73
N ALA A 445 15.03 -28.25 0.35
CA ALA A 445 15.14 -26.89 0.85
C ALA A 445 13.90 -26.04 0.51
N ARG A 446 13.36 -26.16 -0.70
CA ARG A 446 12.11 -25.49 -1.12
C ARG A 446 10.90 -25.99 -0.35
N LYS A 447 10.79 -27.30 -0.13
CA LYS A 447 9.72 -27.89 0.69
C LYS A 447 9.77 -27.37 2.12
N LEU A 448 10.96 -27.33 2.71
CA LEU A 448 11.17 -26.77 4.05
C LEU A 448 10.79 -25.28 4.10
N ASP A 449 11.13 -24.51 3.07
CA ASP A 449 10.76 -23.10 3.00
C ASP A 449 9.24 -22.88 2.92
N ALA A 450 8.55 -23.71 2.15
CA ALA A 450 7.09 -23.72 2.07
C ALA A 450 6.44 -24.13 3.41
N GLU A 451 6.99 -25.12 4.11
CA GLU A 451 6.52 -25.56 5.43
C GLU A 451 6.66 -24.47 6.50
N LEU A 452 7.73 -23.68 6.45
CA LEU A 452 7.99 -22.58 7.39
C LEU A 452 7.11 -21.34 7.13
N GLY A 453 6.20 -21.39 6.14
CA GLY A 453 5.16 -20.38 5.94
C GLY A 453 5.68 -19.01 5.52
N ARG A 454 6.95 -18.91 5.14
CA ARG A 454 7.58 -17.73 4.55
C ARG A 454 8.08 -18.12 3.16
N PRO A 455 7.23 -18.49 2.19
CA PRO A 455 7.75 -18.86 0.89
C PRO A 455 8.59 -17.69 0.34
N ALA A 456 9.83 -17.95 -0.09
CA ALA A 456 10.57 -17.02 -0.94
C ALA A 456 9.97 -16.95 -2.36
N GLU A 457 8.71 -17.37 -2.51
CA GLU A 457 7.92 -17.20 -3.71
C GLU A 457 7.77 -15.70 -3.93
N LEU A 458 8.65 -15.18 -4.81
CA LEU A 458 8.17 -14.38 -5.91
C LEU A 458 6.85 -15.02 -6.34
N ALA A 459 5.74 -14.27 -6.27
CA ALA A 459 4.65 -14.56 -7.18
C ALA A 459 5.32 -14.83 -8.52
N ALA A 460 5.22 -16.06 -9.04
CA ALA A 460 6.09 -16.55 -10.13
C ALA A 460 5.98 -15.70 -11.42
N ASP A 461 5.11 -14.68 -11.40
CA ASP A 461 4.82 -13.71 -12.44
C ASP A 461 4.95 -12.23 -11.99
N ALA A 462 5.50 -11.89 -10.81
CA ALA A 462 5.73 -10.49 -10.44
C ALA A 462 6.97 -9.96 -11.18
N PRO A 463 6.82 -9.16 -12.25
CA PRO A 463 7.96 -8.68 -13.03
C PRO A 463 8.84 -7.79 -12.15
N ALA A 464 10.16 -8.04 -12.16
CA ALA A 464 11.10 -7.15 -11.49
C ALA A 464 11.01 -5.73 -12.12
N TYR A 465 11.45 -4.70 -11.41
CA TYR A 465 11.47 -3.32 -11.95
C TYR A 465 12.15 -3.23 -13.33
N ARG A 466 13.20 -4.02 -13.54
CA ARG A 466 13.89 -4.14 -14.84
C ARG A 466 13.02 -4.79 -15.93
N ASP A 467 12.20 -5.78 -15.58
CA ASP A 467 11.26 -6.42 -16.51
C ASP A 467 10.13 -5.46 -16.89
N LEU A 468 9.68 -4.63 -15.95
CA LEU A 468 8.70 -3.58 -16.20
C LEU A 468 9.24 -2.48 -17.09
N LEU A 469 10.48 -2.03 -16.87
CA LEU A 469 11.14 -1.07 -17.77
C LEU A 469 11.28 -1.66 -19.18
N SER A 470 11.70 -2.92 -19.27
CA SER A 470 11.80 -3.63 -20.54
C SER A 470 10.43 -3.78 -21.22
N ALA A 471 9.37 -4.06 -20.46
CA ALA A 471 8.01 -4.13 -20.96
C ALA A 471 7.48 -2.76 -21.41
N ARG A 472 7.78 -1.69 -20.64
CA ARG A 472 7.44 -0.31 -21.00
C ARG A 472 8.09 0.09 -22.32
N ASP A 473 9.37 -0.21 -22.49
CA ASP A 473 10.10 0.12 -23.71
C ASP A 473 9.56 -0.67 -24.91
N ARG A 474 9.26 -1.97 -24.73
CA ARG A 474 8.56 -2.76 -25.76
C ARG A 474 7.20 -2.18 -26.13
N LEU A 475 6.41 -1.74 -25.14
CA LEU A 475 5.11 -1.12 -25.36
C LEU A 475 5.24 0.25 -26.06
N ALA A 476 6.25 1.04 -25.71
CA ALA A 476 6.56 2.30 -26.36
C ALA A 476 6.95 2.11 -27.84
N ASP A 477 7.75 1.08 -28.13
CA ASP A 477 8.10 0.70 -29.50
C ASP A 477 6.88 0.23 -30.28
N GLN A 478 6.00 -0.58 -29.67
CA GLN A 478 4.75 -1.02 -30.27
C GLN A 478 3.80 0.15 -30.55
N LEU A 479 3.67 1.10 -29.63
CA LEU A 479 2.86 2.31 -29.80
C LEU A 479 3.41 3.17 -30.95
N THR A 480 4.72 3.36 -31.00
CA THR A 480 5.39 4.11 -32.07
C THR A 480 5.16 3.45 -33.43
N ALA A 481 5.28 2.12 -33.51
CA ALA A 481 4.99 1.36 -34.73
C ALA A 481 3.52 1.45 -35.14
N ALA A 482 2.60 1.41 -34.18
CA ALA A 482 1.16 1.55 -34.43
C ALA A 482 0.81 2.95 -34.95
N LEU A 483 1.34 4.01 -34.34
CA LEU A 483 1.15 5.40 -34.79
C LEU A 483 1.72 5.61 -36.20
N ALA A 484 2.91 5.07 -36.50
CA ALA A 484 3.47 5.11 -37.85
C ALA A 484 2.58 4.38 -38.89
N ARG A 485 1.96 3.26 -38.49
CA ARG A 485 1.01 2.52 -39.35
C ARG A 485 -0.25 3.33 -39.60
N ILE A 486 -0.81 4.00 -38.58
CA ILE A 486 -1.98 4.88 -38.70
C ILE A 486 -1.67 6.04 -39.66
N ALA A 487 -0.58 6.77 -39.44
CA ALA A 487 -0.18 7.89 -40.30
C ALA A 487 0.01 7.45 -41.78
N ARG A 488 0.56 6.25 -42.01
CA ARG A 488 0.69 5.66 -43.35
C ARG A 488 -0.67 5.35 -43.97
N LEU A 489 -1.63 4.84 -43.19
CA LEU A 489 -2.99 4.56 -43.66
C LEU A 489 -3.77 5.84 -43.97
N GLU A 490 -3.64 6.88 -43.15
CA GLU A 490 -4.23 8.20 -43.40
C GLU A 490 -3.70 8.84 -44.69
N THR A 491 -2.38 8.76 -44.90
CA THR A 491 -1.75 9.23 -46.15
C THR A 491 -2.29 8.47 -47.36
N LYS A 492 -2.44 7.14 -47.26
CA LYS A 492 -3.03 6.31 -48.32
C LYS A 492 -4.50 6.66 -48.56
N LEU A 493 -5.28 6.89 -47.50
CA LEU A 493 -6.69 7.30 -47.59
C LEU A 493 -6.80 8.64 -48.31
N SER A 494 -6.04 9.65 -47.89
CA SER A 494 -6.02 10.97 -48.55
C SER A 494 -5.65 10.86 -50.04
N TYR A 495 -4.67 10.02 -50.37
CA TYR A 495 -4.30 9.75 -51.76
C TYR A 495 -5.46 9.09 -52.54
N ARG A 496 -6.11 8.07 -51.99
CA ARG A 496 -7.27 7.39 -52.62
C ARG A 496 -8.49 8.30 -52.75
N GLU A 497 -8.74 9.16 -51.79
CA GLU A 497 -9.79 10.17 -51.86
C GLU A 497 -9.53 11.15 -53.01
N ARG A 498 -8.30 11.63 -53.17
CA ARG A 498 -7.91 12.48 -54.31
C ARG A 498 -8.07 11.74 -55.63
N GLU A 499 -7.70 10.46 -55.72
CA GLU A 499 -7.93 9.63 -56.90
C GLU A 499 -9.42 9.48 -57.21
N LEU A 500 -10.26 9.21 -56.20
CA LEU A 500 -11.71 9.09 -56.33
C LEU A 500 -12.35 10.40 -56.79
N VAL A 501 -11.92 11.54 -56.26
CA VAL A 501 -12.38 12.87 -56.70
C VAL A 501 -12.02 13.10 -58.18
N ARG A 502 -10.78 12.79 -58.59
CA ARG A 502 -10.34 12.90 -59.99
C ARG A 502 -11.14 11.96 -60.91
N ALA A 503 -11.37 10.72 -60.50
CA ALA A 503 -12.16 9.74 -61.24
C ALA A 503 -13.62 10.21 -61.41
N LYS A 504 -14.26 10.68 -60.32
CA LYS A 504 -15.61 11.27 -60.36
C LYS A 504 -15.67 12.47 -61.30
N ALA A 505 -14.68 13.36 -61.27
CA ALA A 505 -14.61 14.51 -62.18
C ALA A 505 -14.47 14.10 -63.64
N LYS A 506 -13.62 13.11 -63.95
CA LYS A 506 -13.47 12.54 -65.31
C LYS A 506 -14.77 11.93 -65.81
N LEU A 507 -15.47 11.17 -64.96
CA LEU A 507 -16.74 10.52 -65.28
C LEU A 507 -17.86 11.55 -65.52
N ARG A 508 -17.91 12.62 -64.72
CA ARG A 508 -18.82 13.76 -64.98
C ARG A 508 -18.51 14.44 -66.32
N ARG A 509 -17.23 14.63 -66.66
CA ARG A 509 -16.82 15.20 -67.97
C ARG A 509 -17.22 14.30 -69.14
N THR A 510 -17.01 12.99 -69.04
CA THR A 510 -17.40 12.03 -70.09
C THR A 510 -18.91 11.97 -70.24
N GLN A 511 -19.67 11.99 -69.14
CA GLN A 511 -21.13 12.10 -69.17
C GLN A 511 -21.59 13.40 -69.86
N ARG A 512 -20.99 14.54 -69.54
CA ARG A 512 -21.28 15.83 -70.21
C ARG A 512 -20.95 15.78 -71.71
N LYS A 513 -19.82 15.18 -72.09
CA LYS A 513 -19.47 14.99 -73.51
C LYS A 513 -20.46 14.06 -74.22
N ALA A 514 -20.88 12.97 -73.57
CA ALA A 514 -21.87 12.04 -74.13
C ALA A 514 -23.24 12.71 -74.28
N THR A 515 -23.69 13.52 -73.32
CA THR A 515 -24.95 14.28 -73.44
C THR A 515 -24.85 15.39 -74.48
N ALA A 516 -23.70 16.08 -74.60
CA ALA A 516 -23.45 17.05 -75.67
C ALA A 516 -23.43 16.38 -77.05
N TYR A 517 -22.76 15.24 -77.19
CA TYR A 517 -22.77 14.44 -78.42
C TYR A 517 -24.20 14.03 -78.81
N ARG A 518 -25.02 13.59 -77.84
CA ARG A 518 -26.46 13.34 -78.05
C ARG A 518 -27.26 14.57 -78.50
N ARG A 519 -26.76 15.80 -78.27
CA ARG A 519 -27.38 17.06 -78.70
C ARG A 519 -26.86 17.59 -80.04
N THR A 520 -25.72 17.10 -80.53
CA THR A 520 -25.18 17.52 -81.84
C THR A 520 -26.09 17.12 -83.01
N LEU A 521 -26.12 17.96 -84.05
CA LEU A 521 -26.92 17.77 -85.26
C LEU A 521 -26.62 16.43 -85.95
N GLY A 522 -25.37 15.95 -85.93
CA GLY A 522 -24.98 14.64 -86.49
C GLY A 522 -25.65 13.45 -85.78
N TYR A 523 -25.75 13.46 -84.45
CA TYR A 523 -26.48 12.42 -83.70
C TYR A 523 -28.00 12.51 -83.89
N ARG A 524 -28.54 13.73 -84.06
CA ARG A 524 -29.97 13.92 -84.40
C ARG A 524 -30.28 13.53 -85.84
N LEU A 525 -29.35 13.72 -86.78
CA LEU A 525 -29.43 13.27 -88.16
C LEU A 525 -29.32 11.74 -88.25
N SER A 526 -28.36 11.12 -87.56
CA SER A 526 -28.26 9.66 -87.53
C SER A 526 -29.47 9.00 -86.86
N ARG A 527 -30.05 9.61 -85.81
CA ARG A 527 -31.30 9.12 -85.19
C ARG A 527 -32.56 9.41 -86.02
N ARG A 528 -32.54 10.42 -86.91
CA ARG A 528 -33.62 10.67 -87.88
C ARG A 528 -33.50 9.78 -89.12
N LEU A 529 -32.29 9.43 -89.54
CA LEU A 529 -32.03 8.43 -90.59
C LEU A 529 -32.30 7.00 -90.10
N ALA A 530 -32.07 6.72 -88.81
CA ALA A 530 -32.46 5.48 -88.16
C ALA A 530 -33.97 5.37 -87.84
N ARG A 531 -34.82 6.29 -88.33
CA ARG A 531 -36.27 6.11 -88.38
C ARG A 531 -36.65 5.63 -89.79
N PRO A 532 -36.83 4.33 -90.07
CA PRO A 532 -37.37 3.88 -91.34
C PRO A 532 -38.88 4.11 -91.31
N ARG A 533 -39.34 5.31 -91.64
CA ARG A 533 -40.76 5.55 -91.88
C ARG A 533 -41.03 5.46 -93.37
N LYS A 534 -41.76 4.41 -93.75
CA LYS A 534 -42.94 4.55 -94.62
C LYS A 534 -42.70 5.06 -96.06
N VAL A 535 -41.46 5.25 -96.52
CA VAL A 535 -41.13 5.62 -97.91
C VAL A 535 -41.08 4.39 -98.84
N ALA A 536 -40.77 3.19 -98.33
CA ALA A 536 -40.76 1.96 -99.14
C ALA A 536 -42.16 1.55 -99.67
N ARG A 537 -43.26 1.97 -99.03
CA ARG A 537 -44.63 1.68 -99.50
C ARG A 537 -45.10 2.57 -100.64
N ARG A 538 -44.42 3.68 -100.95
CA ARG A 538 -44.80 4.57 -102.06
C ARG A 538 -44.03 4.27 -103.35
N VAL A 539 -42.85 3.65 -103.25
CA VAL A 539 -42.06 3.20 -104.40
C VAL A 539 -42.52 1.84 -104.92
N MET A 540 -42.93 0.90 -104.05
CA MET A 540 -43.50 -0.37 -104.52
C MET A 540 -44.89 -0.22 -105.18
N ARG A 541 -45.60 0.89 -104.97
CA ARG A 541 -46.89 1.14 -105.64
C ARG A 541 -46.74 1.82 -107.02
N LEU A 542 -45.51 2.14 -107.43
CA LEU A 542 -45.17 2.69 -108.74
C LEU A 542 -44.39 1.71 -109.63
N LEU A 543 -44.08 0.50 -109.13
CA LEU A 543 -43.32 -0.53 -109.86
C LEU A 543 -44.10 -1.84 -110.10
N SER A 544 -45.43 -1.82 -109.86
CA SER A 544 -46.37 -2.84 -110.34
C SER A 544 -47.77 -2.19 -110.33
N GLY A 545 -48.27 -1.55 -111.39
CA GLY A 545 -48.07 -1.93 -112.79
C GLY A 545 -48.82 -3.21 -113.03
#